data_AF-A0A0F0GKB0-F1
#
_entry.id   AF-A0A0F0GKB0-F1
#
_cell.length_a   1.000
_cell.length_b   1.000
_cell.length_c   1.000
_cell.angle_alpha   90.00
_cell.angle_beta   90.00
_cell.angle_gamma   90.00
#
_symmetry.space_group_name_H-M   'P 1'
#
loop_
_entity.id
_entity.type
_entity.pdbx_description
1 polymer ?
#
loop_
_entity_poly.entity_id
_entity_poly.type
_entity_poly.pdbx_seq_one_letter_code
_entity_poly.pdbx_strand_id
1 'polypeptide(L)'
;GYNWSYYGLRKLADQASNGTIFVAPQGNGNGWANPGGQDLTFIDDLVRLLDNSLCVDTSQRFAGGFSYGGGMSYAIACARANVFRAVVVYSGGVLSG
;
A
#
# COMPACT_ATOMS: atom_id res chain seq x y z
N GLY A 1 -11.50 10.84 -13.07
CA GLY A 1 -11.09 9.71 -12.19
C GLY A 1 -11.15 10.02 -10.69
N TYR A 2 -11.13 11.28 -10.25
CA TYR A 2 -10.99 11.69 -8.85
C TYR A 2 -11.82 10.88 -7.85
N ASN A 3 -13.14 10.81 -8.06
CA ASN A 3 -14.10 10.16 -7.15
C ASN A 3 -13.82 8.68 -6.88
N TRP A 4 -13.14 7.99 -7.80
CA TRP A 4 -12.84 6.56 -7.68
C TRP A 4 -11.33 6.28 -7.53
N SER A 5 -10.51 7.33 -7.42
CA SER A 5 -9.09 7.17 -7.14
C SER A 5 -8.90 6.46 -5.79
N TYR A 6 -7.93 5.55 -5.74
CA TYR A 6 -7.63 4.74 -4.54
C TYR A 6 -8.89 4.03 -4.00
N TYR A 7 -9.66 3.39 -4.88
CA TYR A 7 -10.91 2.69 -4.52
C TYR A 7 -11.94 3.59 -3.82
N GLY A 8 -11.94 4.89 -4.13
CA GLY A 8 -12.84 5.89 -3.54
C GLY A 8 -12.36 6.48 -2.22
N LEU A 9 -11.22 6.02 -1.67
CA LEU A 9 -10.68 6.51 -0.40
C LEU A 9 -10.31 7.99 -0.46
N ARG A 10 -9.87 8.51 -1.61
CA ARG A 10 -9.55 9.93 -1.75
C ARG A 10 -10.74 10.82 -1.46
N LYS A 11 -11.87 10.52 -2.09
CA LYS A 11 -13.13 11.25 -1.88
C LYS A 11 -13.54 11.22 -0.41
N LEU A 12 -13.45 10.06 0.24
CA LEU A 12 -13.79 9.91 1.66
C LEU A 12 -12.86 10.74 2.56
N ALA A 13 -11.56 10.76 2.27
CA ALA A 13 -10.60 11.56 3.02
C ALA A 13 -10.89 13.06 2.89
N ASP A 14 -11.16 13.57 1.68
CA ASP A 14 -11.50 14.98 1.50
C ASP A 14 -12.82 15.35 2.18
N GLN A 15 -13.85 14.48 2.08
CA GLN A 15 -15.14 14.69 2.76
C GLN A 15 -15.01 14.73 4.28
N ALA A 16 -14.11 13.91 4.83
CA ALA A 16 -13.79 13.90 6.25
C ALA A 16 -12.84 15.03 6.67
N SER A 17 -12.35 15.84 5.73
CA SER A 17 -11.27 16.82 5.96
C SER A 17 -10.01 16.20 6.57
N ASN A 18 -9.72 14.95 6.20
CA ASN A 18 -8.54 14.22 6.65
C ASN A 18 -7.34 14.53 5.74
N GLY A 19 -6.24 15.00 6.33
CA GLY A 19 -4.95 15.02 5.65
C GLY A 19 -4.51 13.58 5.38
N THR A 20 -4.41 13.20 4.10
CA THR A 20 -4.00 11.83 3.72
C THR A 20 -3.06 11.87 2.54
N ILE A 21 -1.92 11.19 2.69
CA ILE A 21 -0.94 10.98 1.64
C ILE A 21 -1.33 9.70 0.90
N PHE A 22 -1.63 9.82 -0.38
CA PHE A 22 -1.95 8.66 -1.22
C PHE A 22 -0.75 8.32 -2.09
N VAL A 23 -0.37 7.04 -2.07
CA VAL A 23 0.81 6.53 -2.76
C VAL A 23 0.38 5.35 -3.62
N ALA A 24 0.77 5.37 -4.90
CA ALA A 24 0.52 4.31 -5.87
C ALA A 24 1.86 3.77 -6.38
N PRO A 25 2.49 2.82 -5.67
CA PRO A 25 3.75 2.24 -6.11
C PRO A 25 3.55 1.38 -7.36
N GLN A 26 4.56 1.36 -8.24
CA GLN A 26 4.57 0.56 -9.45
C GLN A 26 5.51 -0.64 -9.28
N GLY A 27 4.98 -1.84 -9.48
CA GLY A 27 5.74 -3.08 -9.42
C GLY A 27 6.56 -3.34 -10.69
N ASN A 28 7.62 -4.15 -10.55
CA ASN A 28 8.48 -4.51 -11.68
C ASN A 28 7.70 -5.27 -12.75
N GLY A 29 7.80 -4.83 -14.01
CA GLY A 29 7.06 -5.43 -15.12
C GLY A 29 5.54 -5.35 -14.98
N ASN A 30 5.02 -4.39 -14.22
CA ASN A 30 3.61 -4.27 -13.82
C ASN A 30 3.10 -5.43 -12.94
N GLY A 31 4.00 -6.12 -12.24
CA GLY A 31 3.68 -7.26 -11.39
C GLY A 31 4.30 -7.16 -9.99
N TRP A 32 3.86 -8.07 -9.12
CA TRP A 32 4.31 -8.18 -7.73
C TRP A 32 4.82 -9.60 -7.44
N ALA A 33 5.72 -10.11 -8.29
CA ALA A 33 6.21 -11.49 -8.22
C ALA A 33 7.16 -11.76 -7.05
N ASN A 34 7.74 -10.70 -6.48
CA ASN A 34 8.58 -10.71 -5.29
C ASN A 34 9.74 -11.74 -5.26
N PRO A 35 10.46 -12.01 -6.37
CA PRO A 35 11.62 -12.89 -6.33
C PRO A 35 12.66 -12.36 -5.34
N GLY A 36 13.10 -13.23 -4.42
CA GLY A 36 14.08 -12.86 -3.40
C GLY A 36 13.61 -11.77 -2.42
N GLY A 37 12.30 -11.50 -2.32
CA GLY A 37 11.76 -10.48 -1.41
C GLY A 37 11.85 -9.04 -1.92
N GLN A 38 12.21 -8.83 -3.19
CA GLN A 38 12.49 -7.50 -3.74
C GLN A 38 11.32 -6.50 -3.62
N ASP A 39 10.07 -6.96 -3.71
CA ASP A 39 8.91 -6.08 -3.69
C ASP A 39 8.60 -5.65 -2.26
N LEU A 40 8.80 -6.54 -1.27
CA LEU A 40 8.74 -6.17 0.14
C LEU A 40 9.85 -5.19 0.51
N THR A 41 11.09 -5.41 0.03
CA THR A 41 12.19 -4.46 0.21
C THR A 41 11.86 -3.10 -0.41
N PHE A 42 11.27 -3.08 -1.60
CA PHE A 42 10.83 -1.85 -2.24
C PHE A 42 9.78 -1.10 -1.39
N ILE A 43 8.82 -1.80 -0.81
CA ILE A 43 7.84 -1.18 0.11
C ILE A 43 8.52 -0.62 1.36
N ASP A 44 9.50 -1.33 1.94
CA ASP A 44 10.25 -0.82 3.10
C ASP A 44 11.02 0.46 2.77
N ASP A 45 11.69 0.49 1.61
CA ASP A 45 12.43 1.64 1.14
C ASP A 45 11.52 2.82 0.84
N LEU A 46 10.34 2.56 0.27
CA LEU A 46 9.33 3.58 0.02
C LEU A 46 8.79 4.17 1.33
N VAL A 47 8.46 3.33 2.32
CA VAL A 47 8.02 3.79 3.64
C VAL A 47 9.09 4.65 4.29
N ARG A 48 10.35 4.19 4.28
CA ARG A 48 11.49 4.93 4.84
C ARG A 48 11.70 6.27 4.14
N LEU A 49 11.55 6.32 2.81
CA LEU A 49 11.66 7.57 2.05
C LEU A 49 10.56 8.55 2.47
N LEU A 50 9.31 8.10 2.56
CA LEU A 50 8.17 8.94 2.91
C LEU A 50 8.26 9.46 4.34
N ASP A 51 8.61 8.60 5.29
CA ASP A 51 8.77 8.97 6.70
C ASP A 51 9.88 10.00 6.92
N ASN A 52 10.94 9.94 6.11
CA ASN A 52 12.03 10.93 6.16
C ASN A 52 11.71 12.23 5.43
N SER A 53 10.77 12.22 4.48
CA SER A 53 10.48 13.36 3.60
C SER A 53 9.24 14.14 4.01
N LEU A 54 8.32 13.52 4.76
CA LEU A 54 7.00 14.04 5.08
C LEU A 54 6.68 13.84 6.56
N CYS A 55 5.77 14.66 7.09
CA CYS A 55 5.22 14.46 8.42
C CYS A 55 4.14 13.37 8.40
N VAL A 56 4.56 12.10 8.45
CA VAL A 56 3.65 10.94 8.44
C VAL A 56 3.27 10.53 9.87
N ASP A 57 1.97 10.37 10.16
CA ASP A 57 1.53 9.65 11.36
C ASP A 57 1.71 8.15 11.13
N THR A 58 2.80 7.60 11.68
CA THR A 58 3.17 6.19 11.49
C THR A 58 2.20 5.22 12.16
N SER A 59 1.34 5.68 13.07
CA SER A 59 0.27 4.88 13.67
C SER A 59 -0.94 4.71 12.75
N GLN A 60 -1.00 5.44 11.63
CA GLN A 60 -2.10 5.46 10.68
C GLN A 60 -1.63 5.12 9.26
N ARG A 61 -0.83 4.06 9.14
CA ARG A 61 -0.39 3.52 7.85
C ARG A 61 -1.27 2.36 7.41
N PHE A 62 -1.75 2.42 6.16
CA PHE A 62 -2.66 1.45 5.57
C PHE A 62 -2.15 0.99 4.20
N ALA A 63 -2.43 -0.25 3.83
CA ALA A 63 -2.15 -0.78 2.49
C ALA A 63 -3.42 -1.40 1.88
N GLY A 64 -3.53 -1.36 0.57
CA GLY A 64 -4.57 -2.10 -0.14
C GLY A 64 -4.38 -2.09 -1.64
N GLY A 65 -4.92 -3.11 -2.30
CA GLY A 65 -4.70 -3.33 -3.71
C GLY A 65 -5.61 -4.39 -4.31
N PHE A 66 -5.72 -4.36 -5.64
CA PHE A 66 -6.57 -5.24 -6.43
C PHE A 66 -5.76 -6.29 -7.20
N SER A 67 -6.30 -7.50 -7.34
CA SER A 67 -5.68 -8.58 -8.11
C SER A 67 -4.25 -8.85 -7.65
N TYR A 68 -3.24 -8.65 -8.49
CA TYR A 68 -1.84 -8.83 -8.10
C TYR A 68 -1.43 -7.89 -6.94
N GLY A 69 -1.91 -6.65 -6.95
CA GLY A 69 -1.73 -5.71 -5.83
C GLY A 69 -2.49 -6.13 -4.57
N GLY A 70 -3.57 -6.92 -4.72
CA GLY A 70 -4.24 -7.57 -3.60
C GLY A 70 -3.38 -8.68 -2.99
N GLY A 71 -2.70 -9.46 -3.82
CA GLY A 71 -1.66 -10.38 -3.37
C GLY A 71 -0.53 -9.68 -2.63
N MET A 72 -0.02 -8.56 -3.17
CA MET A 72 1.02 -7.78 -2.51
C MET A 72 0.55 -7.20 -1.17
N SER A 73 -0.71 -6.78 -1.09
CA SER A 73 -1.33 -6.34 0.17
C SER A 73 -1.36 -7.47 1.20
N TYR A 74 -1.74 -8.69 0.79
CA TYR A 74 -1.65 -9.86 1.66
C TYR A 74 -0.22 -10.13 2.15
N ALA A 75 0.78 -10.04 1.26
CA ALA A 75 2.19 -10.20 1.61
C ALA A 75 2.65 -9.16 2.66
N ILE A 76 2.25 -7.89 2.50
CA ILE A 76 2.49 -6.83 3.48
C ILE A 76 1.88 -7.19 4.85
N ALA A 77 0.64 -7.69 4.86
CA ALA A 77 -0.04 -8.08 6.10
C ALA A 77 0.73 -9.18 6.85
N CYS A 78 1.29 -10.15 6.13
CA CYS A 78 2.09 -11.23 6.74
C CYS A 78 3.47 -10.76 7.20
N ALA A 79 4.19 -10.02 6.36
CA ALA A 79 5.61 -9.73 6.56
C ALA A 79 5.87 -8.42 7.33
N ARG A 80 4.91 -7.49 7.39
CA ARG A 80 5.06 -6.12 7.92
C ARG A 80 3.89 -5.71 8.81
N ALA A 81 3.33 -6.65 9.56
CA ALA A 81 2.20 -6.41 10.48
C ALA A 81 2.49 -5.34 11.55
N ASN A 82 3.77 -5.09 11.87
CA ASN A 82 4.20 -4.04 12.80
C ASN A 82 4.37 -2.66 12.15
N VAL A 83 4.34 -2.55 10.83
CA VAL A 83 4.53 -1.30 10.07
C VAL A 83 3.20 -0.73 9.57
N PHE A 84 2.24 -1.60 9.23
CA PHE A 84 0.93 -1.22 8.71
C PHE A 84 -0.15 -1.56 9.74
N ARG A 85 -0.98 -0.57 10.09
CA ARG A 85 -2.07 -0.74 11.06
C ARG A 85 -3.18 -1.64 10.54
N ALA A 86 -3.51 -1.53 9.25
CA ALA A 86 -4.45 -2.42 8.60
C ALA A 86 -4.16 -2.55 7.11
N VAL A 87 -4.62 -3.67 6.55
CA VAL A 87 -4.47 -3.99 5.13
C VAL A 87 -5.80 -4.48 4.57
N VAL A 88 -6.13 -4.08 3.34
CA VAL A 88 -7.34 -4.51 2.64
C VAL A 88 -6.98 -5.18 1.32
N VAL A 89 -7.47 -6.40 1.11
CA VAL A 89 -7.22 -7.19 -0.09
C VAL A 89 -8.47 -7.17 -0.97
N TYR A 90 -8.36 -6.61 -2.18
CA TYR A 90 -9.44 -6.60 -3.17
C TYR A 90 -9.19 -7.68 -4.22
N SER A 91 -9.99 -8.75 -4.24
CA SER A 91 -9.90 -9.83 -5.25
C SER A 91 -8.46 -10.34 -5.47
N GLY A 92 -7.70 -10.50 -4.39
CA GLY A 92 -6.31 -10.97 -4.44
C GLY A 92 -6.19 -12.49 -4.33
N GLY A 93 -5.01 -13.01 -4.64
CA GLY A 93 -4.60 -14.38 -4.37
C GLY A 93 -3.18 -14.42 -3.80
N VAL A 94 -2.79 -15.54 -3.20
CA VAL A 94 -1.43 -15.76 -2.67
C VAL A 94 -0.47 -16.07 -3.82
N LEU A 95 -0.28 -15.07 -4.69
CA LEU A 95 0.52 -15.11 -5.92
C LEU A 95 1.73 -14.17 -5.86
N SER A 96 1.80 -13.40 -4.78
CA SER A 96 2.72 -12.31 -4.51
C SER A 96 3.23 -12.47 -3.08
N GLY A 97 4.39 -11.90 -2.78
CA GLY A 97 5.06 -12.10 -1.48
C GLY A 97 5.93 -13.33 -1.46
#